data_AF-A0AAW7QS93-F1
#
_entry.id   AF-A0AAW7QS93-F1
#
_cell.length_a   1.000
_cell.length_b   1.000
_cell.length_c   1.000
_cell.angle_alpha   90.00
_cell.angle_beta   90.00
_cell.angle_gamma   90.00
#
_symmetry.space_group_name_H-M   'P 1'
#
loop_
_entity.id
_entity.type
_entity.pdbx_description
1 polymer ?
#
loop_
_entity_poly.entity_id
_entity_poly.type
_entity_poly.pdbx_seq_one_letter_code
_entity_poly.pdbx_strand_id
1 'polypeptide(L)'
;MRWEYKVVFVEAWQRVSVEGKESYPEAGERNTGFARRFLNGLGAEGWEVCGVQPVMPGRSYIMLKRPLAEGAEPDLSVARRPNPNAP
;
A
#
# COMPACT_ATOMS: atom_id res chain seq x y z
N MET A 1 -16.37 -12.04 10.58
CA MET A 1 -15.91 -10.73 10.05
C MET A 1 -14.85 -11.02 8.99
N ARG A 2 -15.02 -10.51 7.76
CA ARG A 2 -14.05 -10.68 6.66
C ARG A 2 -13.21 -9.42 6.53
N TRP A 3 -11.99 -9.55 5.99
CA TRP A 3 -11.04 -8.46 5.84
C TRP A 3 -10.58 -8.39 4.39
N GLU A 4 -10.30 -7.17 3.93
CA GLU A 4 -9.45 -6.95 2.76
C GLU A 4 -8.13 -6.34 3.19
N TYR A 5 -7.09 -6.64 2.42
CA TYR A 5 -5.72 -6.29 2.72
C TYR A 5 -5.11 -5.45 1.60
N LYS A 6 -4.21 -4.56 1.98
CA LYS A 6 -3.40 -3.76 1.08
C LYS A 6 -1.94 -3.86 1.50
N VAL A 7 -1.04 -3.98 0.52
CA VAL A 7 0.40 -4.01 0.76
C VAL A 7 1.03 -2.82 0.05
N VAL A 8 1.75 -2.01 0.83
CA VAL A 8 2.47 -0.84 0.34
C VAL A 8 3.96 -1.15 0.43
N PHE A 9 4.66 -1.08 -0.70
CA PHE A 9 6.11 -1.03 -0.68
C PHE A 9 6.57 0.41 -0.44
N VAL A 10 7.51 0.61 0.48
CA VAL A 10 8.09 1.91 0.81
C VAL A 10 9.59 1.86 0.61
N GLU A 11 10.14 2.86 -0.09
CA GLU A 11 11.57 3.11 -0.22
C GLU A 11 11.89 4.53 0.29
N ALA A 12 12.46 4.58 1.49
CA ALA A 12 12.97 5.75 2.22
C ALA A 12 11.97 6.91 2.35
N TRP A 13 10.67 6.64 2.14
CA TRP A 13 9.66 7.68 1.92
C TRP A 13 10.09 8.71 0.86
N GLN A 14 10.76 8.22 -0.18
CA GLN A 14 11.05 8.89 -1.44
C GLN A 14 10.26 8.29 -2.59
N ARG A 15 9.82 7.05 -2.40
CA ARG A 15 8.91 6.34 -3.30
C ARG A 15 8.06 5.40 -2.47
N VAL A 16 6.76 5.37 -2.78
CA VAL A 16 5.86 4.31 -2.33
C VAL A 16 5.21 3.68 -3.55
N SER A 17 4.98 2.38 -3.49
CA SER A 17 4.28 1.64 -4.54
C SER A 17 3.15 0.83 -3.95
N VAL A 18 1.97 0.98 -4.54
CA VAL A 18 0.75 0.24 -4.20
C VAL A 18 0.24 -0.37 -5.49
N GLU A 19 0.21 -1.71 -5.56
CA GLU A 19 -0.38 -2.42 -6.70
C GLU A 19 0.21 -1.98 -8.07
N GLY A 20 1.49 -1.62 -8.08
CA GLY A 20 2.20 -1.15 -9.28
C GLY A 20 2.06 0.35 -9.57
N LYS A 21 1.22 1.08 -8.83
CA LYS A 21 1.15 2.55 -8.91
C LYS A 21 2.11 3.17 -7.93
N GLU A 22 2.97 4.06 -8.42
CA GLU A 22 3.96 4.73 -7.60
C GLU A 22 3.51 6.13 -7.20
N SER A 23 3.94 6.57 -6.02
CA SER A 23 3.75 7.93 -5.54
C SER A 23 5.05 8.44 -4.93
N TYR A 24 5.24 9.76 -5.03
CA TYR A 24 6.48 10.44 -4.71
C TYR A 24 6.19 11.69 -3.85
N PRO A 25 7.16 12.15 -3.05
CA PRO A 25 7.08 13.45 -2.40
C PRO A 25 6.92 14.58 -3.44
N GLU A 26 6.19 15.62 -3.07
CA GLU A 26 6.13 16.85 -3.84
C GLU A 26 7.46 17.65 -3.74
N ALA A 27 7.67 18.61 -4.65
CA ALA A 27 8.86 19.44 -4.63
C ALA A 27 9.00 20.19 -3.28
N GLY A 28 10.09 19.94 -2.56
CA GLY A 28 10.35 20.52 -1.23
C GLY A 28 9.63 19.83 -0.07
N GLU A 29 8.86 18.77 -0.32
CA GLU A 29 8.21 18.01 0.74
C GLU A 29 9.23 17.14 1.50
N ARG A 30 9.21 17.23 2.83
CA ARG A 30 10.03 16.36 3.68
C ARG A 30 9.51 14.93 3.62
N ASN A 31 10.40 13.94 3.68
CA ASN A 31 10.06 12.51 3.68
C ASN A 31 8.99 12.16 4.74
N THR A 32 9.10 12.74 5.94
CA THR A 32 8.12 12.53 7.02
C THR A 32 6.78 13.20 6.73
N GLY A 33 6.77 14.31 6.00
CA GLY A 33 5.56 14.98 5.52
C GLY A 33 4.84 14.13 4.49
N PHE A 34 5.59 13.63 3.49
CA PHE A 34 5.08 12.70 2.49
C PHE A 34 4.50 11.42 3.13
N ALA A 35 5.25 10.81 4.05
CA ALA A 35 4.80 9.63 4.78
C ALA A 35 3.46 9.87 5.49
N ARG A 36 3.34 11.00 6.20
CA ARG A 36 2.12 11.38 6.91
C ARG A 36 0.95 11.63 5.95
N ARG A 37 1.17 12.38 4.87
CA ARG A 37 0.14 12.68 3.85
C ARG A 37 -0.38 11.40 3.22
N PHE A 38 0.53 10.50 2.83
CA PHE A 38 0.19 9.21 2.24
C PHE A 38 -0.61 8.33 3.22
N LEU A 39 -0.14 8.16 4.47
CA LEU A 39 -0.82 7.35 5.47
C LEU A 39 -2.17 7.94 5.90
N ASN A 40 -2.29 9.26 5.98
CA ASN A 40 -3.57 9.92 6.26
C ASN A 40 -4.61 9.63 5.17
N GLY A 41 -4.19 9.58 3.89
CA GLY A 41 -5.07 9.20 2.78
C GLY A 41 -5.62 7.77 2.96
N LEU A 42 -4.74 6.82 3.27
CA LEU A 42 -5.15 5.44 3.56
C LEU A 42 -6.06 5.36 4.80
N GLY A 43 -5.75 6.12 5.85
CA GLY A 43 -6.59 6.19 7.05
C GLY A 43 -7.99 6.75 6.77
N ALA A 44 -8.11 7.76 5.91
CA ALA A 44 -9.39 8.31 5.49
C ALA A 44 -10.24 7.31 4.68
N GLU A 45 -9.59 6.37 3.98
CA GLU A 45 -10.22 5.23 3.31
C GLU A 45 -10.53 4.04 4.25
N GLY A 46 -10.27 4.18 5.55
CA GLY A 46 -10.53 3.17 6.58
C GLY A 46 -9.46 2.11 6.72
N TRP A 47 -8.29 2.27 6.08
CA TRP A 47 -7.18 1.32 6.23
C TRP A 47 -6.43 1.50 7.55
N GLU A 48 -6.24 0.40 8.25
CA GLU A 48 -5.48 0.30 9.49
C GLU A 48 -4.15 -0.41 9.23
N VAL A 49 -3.04 0.15 9.70
CA VAL A 49 -1.73 -0.53 9.64
C VAL A 49 -1.73 -1.72 10.60
N CYS A 50 -1.49 -2.92 10.06
CA CYS A 50 -1.44 -4.15 10.85
C CYS A 50 -0.07 -4.82 10.87
N GLY A 51 0.90 -4.32 10.09
CA GLY A 51 2.26 -4.84 10.12
C GLY A 51 3.24 -4.03 9.28
N VAL A 52 4.52 -4.12 9.65
CA VAL A 52 5.65 -3.57 8.89
C VAL A 52 6.71 -4.64 8.78
N GLN A 53 7.12 -4.96 7.55
CA GLN A 53 8.19 -5.91 7.25
C GLN A 53 9.38 -5.16 6.63
N PRO A 54 10.48 -4.95 7.37
CA PRO A 54 11.73 -4.46 6.80
C PRO A 54 12.29 -5.47 5.79
N VAL A 55 12.81 -5.00 4.66
CA VAL A 55 13.38 -5.86 3.60
C VAL A 55 14.87 -5.58 3.40
N MET A 56 15.26 -4.31 3.44
CA MET A 56 16.65 -3.85 3.41
C MET A 56 16.72 -2.42 3.97
N PRO A 57 17.90 -1.82 4.21
CA PRO A 57 18.00 -0.45 4.70
C PRO A 57 17.16 0.52 3.86
N GLY A 58 16.26 1.25 4.53
CA GLY A 58 15.34 2.18 3.88
C GLY A 58 14.19 1.55 3.10
N ARG A 59 14.05 0.21 3.01
CA ARG A 59 12.94 -0.43 2.30
C ARG A 59 12.12 -1.34 3.20
N SER A 60 10.81 -1.26 3.08
CA SER A 60 9.86 -2.05 3.86
C SER A 60 8.55 -2.26 3.14
N TYR A 61 7.86 -3.36 3.47
CA TYR A 61 6.44 -3.51 3.18
C TYR A 61 5.61 -3.08 4.40
N ILE A 62 4.61 -2.24 4.17
CA ILE A 62 3.56 -1.93 5.15
C ILE A 62 2.32 -2.70 4.75
N MET A 63 1.80 -3.50 5.67
CA MET A 63 0.55 -4.24 5.50
C MET A 63 -0.57 -3.48 6.20
N LEU A 64 -1.65 -3.24 5.48
CA LEU A 64 -2.85 -2.61 6.00
C LEU A 64 -4.05 -3.54 5.81
N LYS A 65 -5.04 -3.39 6.68
CA LYS A 65 -6.32 -4.11 6.60
C LYS A 65 -7.48 -3.13 6.80
N ARG A 66 -8.65 -3.49 6.28
CA ARG A 66 -9.92 -2.90 6.70
C ARG A 66 -11.04 -3.93 6.60
N PRO A 67 -12.17 -3.73 7.31
CA PRO A 67 -13.30 -4.65 7.21
C PRO A 67 -13.76 -4.73 5.75
N LEU A 68 -13.96 -5.94 5.25
CA LEU A 68 -14.56 -6.13 3.92
C LEU A 68 -16.05 -5.78 4.02
N ALA A 69 -16.54 -4.98 3.07
CA ALA A 69 -17.95 -4.63 3.00
C ALA A 69 -18.85 -5.88 2.93
N GLU A 70 -20.04 -5.78 3.54
CA GLU A 70 -21.00 -6.88 3.51
C GLU A 70 -21.40 -7.21 2.06
N GLY A 71 -21.38 -8.50 1.71
CA GLY A 71 -21.65 -8.96 0.34
C GLY A 71 -20.53 -8.72 -0.68
N ALA A 72 -19.44 -8.03 -0.34
CA ALA A 72 -18.30 -7.85 -1.24
C ALA A 72 -17.33 -9.06 -1.20
N GLU A 73 -16.57 -9.25 -2.27
CA GLU A 73 -15.42 -10.16 -2.30
C GLU A 73 -14.11 -9.36 -2.33
N PRO A 74 -13.01 -9.85 -1.73
CA PRO A 74 -11.73 -9.19 -1.82
C PRO A 74 -11.27 -9.05 -3.28
N ASP A 75 -10.69 -7.91 -3.63
CA ASP A 75 -10.07 -7.75 -4.94
C ASP A 75 -8.80 -8.63 -5.05
N LEU A 76 -8.90 -9.70 -5.82
CA LEU A 76 -7.80 -10.62 -6.10
C LEU A 76 -7.10 -10.31 -7.44
N SER A 77 -7.55 -9.30 -8.19
CA SER A 77 -6.92 -8.91 -9.46
C SER A 77 -5.49 -8.42 -9.25
N VAL A 78 -5.22 -7.77 -8.12
CA VAL A 78 -3.89 -7.29 -7.71
C VAL A 78 -2.88 -8.41 -7.49
N ALA A 79 -3.33 -9.63 -7.20
CA ALA A 79 -2.48 -10.81 -7.02
C ALA A 79 -2.08 -11.46 -8.35
N ARG A 80 -2.80 -11.14 -9.43
CA ARG A 80 -2.57 -11.69 -10.76
C ARG A 80 -1.92 -10.62 -11.62
N ARG A 81 -0.59 -10.65 -11.73
CA ARG A 81 0.01 -10.12 -12.97
C ARG A 81 -0.55 -10.99 -14.11
N PRO A 82 -1.16 -10.42 -15.16
CA PRO A 82 -1.39 -11.19 -16.37
C PRO A 82 -0.04 -11.79 -16.76
N ASN A 83 0.03 -13.12 -16.95
CA ASN A 83 1.21 -13.70 -17.53
C ASN A 83 1.31 -13.13 -18.95
N PRO A 84 2.35 -12.35 -19.29
CA PRO A 84 2.49 -11.79 -20.63
C PRO A 84 2.64 -12.88 -21.71
N ASN A 85 2.83 -14.13 -21.31
CA ASN A 85 2.94 -15.32 -22.16
C ASN A 85 1.78 -16.32 -21.94
N ALA A 86 0.65 -15.91 -21.37
CA ALA A 86 -0.55 -16.76 -21.41
C ALA A 86 -1.03 -16.88 -22.87
N PRO A 87 -1.41 -18.08 -23.35
CA PRO A 87 -1.82 -18.30 -24.73
C PRO A 87 -3.10 -17.52 -25.10
#